data_AF-A0A9X6GJE7-F1
#
_entry.id   AF-A0A9X6GJE7-F1
#
_cell.length_a   1.000
_cell.length_b   1.000
_cell.length_c   1.000
_cell.angle_alpha   90.00
_cell.angle_beta   90.00
_cell.angle_gamma   90.00
#
_symmetry.space_group_name_H-M   'P 1'
#
loop_
_entity.id
_entity.type
_entity.pdbx_description
1 polymer ?
#
loop_
_entity_poly.entity_id
_entity_poly.type
_entity_poly.pdbx_seq_one_letter_code
_entity_poly.pdbx_strand_id
1 'polypeptide(L)'
;MAFDMHIKFGSGKVKIEGASNHKKHKGEIPILAWSWGASNSGDLHTGGGSASGGKAHVQDISVTKYVDGCSNALLDAVCTGARVENAWLYVTNATGEQSDFLTLELSEGVLITSLSTGGSGGEDRLTENVTLHFGKFKYGFQPQDDKGASQGGAKEFTYDIQGVAKA
;
A
#
# COMPACT_ATOMS: atom_id res chain seq x y z
N MET A 1 -11.51 17.65 1.87
CA MET A 1 -10.04 17.75 1.80
C MET A 1 -9.58 16.89 0.64
N ALA A 2 -8.67 17.41 -0.19
CA ALA A 2 -7.98 16.60 -1.19
C ALA A 2 -6.69 16.06 -0.55
N PHE A 3 -6.30 14.84 -0.92
CA PHE A 3 -5.06 14.22 -0.47
C PHE A 3 -4.25 13.84 -1.69
N ASP A 4 -2.93 14.00 -1.59
CA ASP A 4 -1.99 13.43 -2.54
C ASP A 4 -1.60 12.03 -2.04
N MET A 5 -1.48 11.08 -2.97
CA MET A 5 -1.15 9.71 -2.62
C MET A 5 -0.03 9.20 -3.51
N HIS A 6 0.93 8.53 -2.91
CA HIS A 6 2.09 7.98 -3.61
C HIS A 6 2.36 6.55 -3.18
N ILE A 7 2.91 5.77 -4.10
CA ILE A 7 3.54 4.50 -3.79
C ILE A 7 4.99 4.49 -4.27
N LYS A 8 5.85 3.93 -3.44
CA LYS A 8 7.28 3.74 -3.68
C LYS A 8 7.62 2.27 -3.63
N PHE A 9 8.42 1.80 -4.57
CA PHE A 9 9.00 0.45 -4.53
C PHE A 9 10.48 0.53 -4.19
N GLY A 10 10.94 -0.40 -3.36
CA GLY A 10 12.34 -0.56 -2.98
C GLY A 10 13.16 -1.23 -4.07
N SER A 11 14.39 -1.62 -3.71
CA SER A 11 15.25 -2.40 -4.59
C SER A 11 14.65 -3.78 -4.89
N GLY A 12 14.93 -4.30 -6.08
CA GLY A 12 14.56 -5.65 -6.50
C GLY A 12 15.23 -5.99 -7.82
N LYS A 13 14.90 -7.16 -8.38
CA LYS A 13 15.37 -7.55 -9.72
C LYS A 13 14.83 -6.65 -10.82
N VAL A 14 13.62 -6.13 -10.61
CA VAL A 14 12.97 -5.16 -11.49
C VAL A 14 12.99 -3.81 -10.79
N LYS A 15 13.41 -2.78 -11.51
CA LYS A 15 13.45 -1.40 -11.01
C LYS A 15 12.14 -0.71 -11.36
N ILE A 16 11.37 -0.34 -10.34
CA ILE A 16 10.06 0.30 -10.50
C ILE A 16 10.16 1.73 -9.94
N GLU A 17 10.20 2.72 -10.82
CA GLU A 17 10.33 4.14 -10.48
C GLU A 17 9.24 4.96 -11.14
N GLY A 18 8.58 5.81 -10.37
CA GLY A 18 7.59 6.74 -10.90
C GLY A 18 8.20 8.02 -11.42
N ALA A 19 7.34 8.98 -11.71
CA ALA A 19 7.72 10.29 -12.25
C ALA A 19 7.08 11.45 -11.48
N SER A 20 6.66 11.23 -10.22
CA SER A 20 6.08 12.30 -9.42
C SER A 20 7.06 13.46 -9.24
N ASN A 21 6.53 14.68 -9.36
CA ASN A 21 7.24 15.92 -9.06
C ASN A 21 6.87 16.48 -7.68
N HIS A 22 6.14 15.70 -6.86
CA HIS A 22 5.80 16.10 -5.50
C HIS A 22 7.07 16.34 -4.67
N LYS A 23 7.12 17.42 -3.89
CA LYS A 23 8.33 17.87 -3.19
C LYS A 23 8.93 16.79 -2.28
N LYS A 24 8.07 16.01 -1.61
CA LYS A 24 8.46 14.94 -0.67
C LYS A 24 8.55 13.56 -1.33
N HIS A 25 7.80 13.34 -2.40
CA HIS A 25 7.62 12.03 -3.04
C HIS A 25 8.15 12.04 -4.48
N LYS A 26 9.26 12.75 -4.71
CA LYS A 26 9.83 12.92 -6.05
C LYS A 26 10.32 11.58 -6.59
N GLY A 27 9.92 11.23 -7.82
CA GLY A 27 10.25 9.95 -8.44
C GLY A 27 9.45 8.75 -7.91
N GLU A 28 8.52 8.97 -6.98
CA GLU A 28 7.53 7.96 -6.59
C GLU A 28 6.38 7.95 -7.60
N ILE A 29 5.51 6.96 -7.49
CA ILE A 29 4.37 6.76 -8.38
C ILE A 29 3.15 7.44 -7.76
N PRO A 30 2.56 8.47 -8.40
CA PRO A 30 1.28 9.01 -7.97
C PRO A 30 0.17 7.96 -8.13
N ILE A 31 -0.69 7.82 -7.13
CA ILE A 31 -1.82 6.89 -7.16
C ILE A 31 -3.13 7.65 -6.97
N LEU A 32 -4.21 7.10 -7.55
CA LEU A 32 -5.53 7.70 -7.60
C LEU A 32 -6.45 7.15 -6.52
N ALA A 33 -6.26 5.89 -6.19
CA ALA A 33 -7.03 5.20 -5.18
C ALA A 33 -6.21 4.03 -4.63
N TRP A 34 -6.55 3.63 -3.41
CA TRP A 34 -6.09 2.38 -2.85
C TRP A 34 -7.17 1.79 -1.95
N SER A 35 -7.12 0.47 -1.78
CA SER A 35 -7.96 -0.25 -0.84
C SER A 35 -7.20 -1.42 -0.26
N TRP A 36 -7.53 -1.75 0.99
CA TRP A 36 -6.91 -2.84 1.71
C TRP A 36 -7.81 -3.29 2.87
N GLY A 37 -7.60 -4.51 3.33
CA GLY A 37 -8.37 -5.05 4.45
C GLY A 37 -7.72 -6.28 5.07
N ALA A 38 -8.19 -6.59 6.27
CA ALA A 38 -7.93 -7.84 6.95
C ALA A 38 -9.22 -8.34 7.61
N SER A 39 -9.36 -9.65 7.73
CA SER A 39 -10.47 -10.30 8.43
C SER A 39 -9.91 -11.29 9.46
N ASN A 40 -10.71 -11.67 10.45
CA ASN A 40 -10.34 -12.69 11.42
C ASN A 40 -11.51 -13.66 11.59
N SER A 41 -11.22 -14.95 11.61
CA SER A 41 -12.20 -16.04 11.73
C SER A 41 -12.49 -16.46 13.18
N GLY A 42 -12.12 -15.63 14.17
CA GLY A 42 -12.36 -15.93 15.59
C GLY A 42 -13.84 -16.12 15.90
N ASP A 43 -14.13 -17.06 16.80
CA ASP A 43 -15.48 -17.35 17.28
C ASP A 43 -15.49 -17.26 18.81
N LEU A 44 -16.29 -16.31 19.32
CA LEU A 44 -16.45 -16.03 20.75
C LEU A 44 -17.83 -16.48 21.27
N HIS A 45 -18.65 -17.12 20.44
CA HIS A 45 -19.99 -17.58 20.84
C HIS A 45 -19.96 -18.83 21.72
N THR A 46 -18.85 -19.58 21.71
CA THR A 46 -18.61 -20.66 22.66
C THR A 46 -18.05 -20.07 23.96
N GLY A 47 -18.90 -19.66 24.89
CA GLY A 47 -18.46 -19.15 26.20
C GLY A 47 -17.57 -20.16 26.95
N GLY A 48 -16.49 -19.68 27.58
CA GLY A 48 -15.52 -20.51 28.31
C GLY A 48 -14.18 -20.71 27.57
N GLY A 49 -13.28 -21.50 28.16
CA GLY A 49 -11.87 -21.70 27.71
C GLY A 49 -11.66 -22.32 26.31
N SER A 50 -12.72 -22.48 25.51
CA SER A 50 -12.68 -22.97 24.13
C SER A 50 -12.89 -21.86 23.09
N ALA A 51 -13.18 -20.62 23.50
CA ALA A 51 -13.24 -19.47 22.59
C ALA A 51 -11.86 -19.24 21.94
N SER A 52 -11.81 -19.12 20.62
CA SER A 52 -10.57 -18.88 19.88
C SER A 52 -10.62 -17.52 19.19
N GLY A 53 -9.54 -16.75 19.33
CA GLY A 53 -9.41 -15.45 18.67
C GLY A 53 -9.18 -15.53 17.16
N GLY A 54 -9.14 -16.74 16.57
CA GLY A 54 -8.86 -16.98 15.15
C GLY A 54 -7.46 -16.56 14.69
N LYS A 55 -7.16 -16.79 13.41
CA LYS A 55 -5.97 -16.25 12.73
C LYS A 55 -6.42 -15.16 11.75
N ALA A 56 -5.69 -14.05 11.72
CA ALA A 56 -5.99 -12.97 10.79
C ALA A 56 -5.66 -13.38 9.35
N HIS A 57 -6.56 -13.07 8.42
CA HIS A 57 -6.33 -13.13 6.98
C HIS A 57 -6.13 -11.71 6.45
N VAL A 58 -4.90 -11.41 6.04
CA VAL A 58 -4.51 -10.13 5.46
C VAL A 58 -4.64 -10.21 3.95
N GLN A 59 -5.36 -9.26 3.34
CA GLN A 59 -5.59 -9.23 1.89
C GLN A 59 -4.44 -8.53 1.17
N ASP A 60 -4.37 -8.70 -0.15
CA ASP A 60 -3.52 -7.87 -1.02
C ASP A 60 -3.97 -6.41 -0.97
N ILE A 61 -3.02 -5.49 -1.10
CA ILE A 61 -3.33 -4.07 -1.31
C ILE A 61 -3.65 -3.86 -2.78
N SER A 62 -4.77 -3.19 -3.08
CA SER A 62 -5.12 -2.76 -4.42
C SER A 62 -4.83 -1.27 -4.60
N VAL A 63 -4.22 -0.91 -5.71
CA VAL A 63 -3.86 0.47 -6.07
C VAL A 63 -4.33 0.78 -7.48
N THR A 64 -4.96 1.93 -7.67
CA THR A 64 -5.26 2.48 -9.00
C THR A 64 -4.26 3.59 -9.31
N LYS A 65 -3.63 3.55 -10.49
CA LYS A 65 -2.73 4.58 -10.99
C LYS A 65 -3.03 4.90 -12.44
N TYR A 66 -2.46 5.98 -12.96
CA TYR A 66 -2.41 6.19 -14.41
C TYR A 66 -1.37 5.25 -15.03
N VAL A 67 -1.58 4.87 -16.29
CA VAL A 67 -0.52 4.28 -17.11
C VAL A 67 0.60 5.30 -17.24
N ASP A 68 1.84 4.89 -16.95
CA ASP A 68 3.02 5.75 -16.97
C ASP A 68 4.30 4.95 -17.29
N GLY A 69 5.46 5.59 -17.15
CA GLY A 69 6.75 5.00 -17.51
C GLY A 69 7.16 3.77 -16.69
N CYS A 70 6.48 3.46 -15.59
CA CYS A 70 6.77 2.27 -14.78
C CYS A 70 5.83 1.08 -15.06
N SER A 71 4.79 1.27 -15.88
CA SER A 71 3.81 0.23 -16.19
C SER A 71 4.45 -1.03 -16.81
N ASN A 72 5.51 -0.88 -17.61
CA ASN A 72 6.25 -2.02 -18.16
C ASN A 72 6.99 -2.81 -17.08
N ALA A 73 7.58 -2.13 -16.09
CA ALA A 73 8.29 -2.75 -14.97
C ALA A 73 7.32 -3.47 -14.02
N LEU A 74 6.14 -2.88 -13.79
CA LEU A 74 5.08 -3.54 -13.03
C LEU A 74 4.59 -4.81 -13.75
N LEU A 75 4.39 -4.75 -15.07
CA LEU A 75 4.00 -5.90 -15.87
C LEU A 75 5.09 -6.98 -15.91
N ASP A 76 6.36 -6.60 -16.04
CA ASP A 76 7.51 -7.51 -15.94
C ASP A 76 7.52 -8.24 -14.59
N ALA A 77 7.34 -7.50 -13.50
CA ALA A 77 7.29 -8.09 -12.16
C ALA A 77 6.15 -9.12 -12.01
N VAL A 78 4.96 -8.83 -12.56
CA VAL A 78 3.84 -9.80 -12.60
C VAL A 78 4.20 -11.03 -13.42
N CYS A 79 4.67 -10.85 -14.66
CA CYS A 79 4.93 -11.96 -15.58
C CYS A 79 6.09 -12.86 -15.14
N THR A 80 7.11 -12.30 -14.47
CA THR A 80 8.29 -13.05 -14.03
C THR A 80 8.20 -13.52 -12.59
N GLY A 81 7.22 -13.02 -11.82
CA GLY A 81 7.16 -13.22 -10.37
C GLY A 81 8.30 -12.54 -9.62
N ALA A 82 8.97 -11.55 -10.24
CA ALA A 82 10.00 -10.77 -9.57
C ALA A 82 9.41 -9.98 -8.40
N ARG A 83 10.20 -9.89 -7.33
CA ARG A 83 9.84 -9.20 -6.08
C ARG A 83 10.75 -8.01 -5.87
N VAL A 84 10.23 -7.03 -5.14
CA VAL A 84 11.05 -6.00 -4.50
C VAL A 84 11.12 -6.26 -3.00
N GLU A 85 12.15 -5.77 -2.34
CA GLU A 85 12.35 -6.01 -0.90
C GLU A 85 11.23 -5.35 -0.07
N ASN A 86 10.85 -4.14 -0.44
CA ASN A 86 9.91 -3.31 0.30
C ASN A 86 9.05 -2.46 -0.64
N ALA A 87 7.90 -2.01 -0.17
CA ALA A 87 7.11 -0.97 -0.80
C ALA A 87 6.48 -0.06 0.27
N TRP A 88 6.20 1.19 -0.08
CA TRP A 88 5.60 2.15 0.84
C TRP A 88 4.46 2.89 0.16
N LEU A 89 3.32 2.98 0.84
CA LEU A 89 2.20 3.82 0.44
C LEU A 89 2.09 5.01 1.39
N TYR A 90 1.93 6.19 0.84
CA TYR A 90 1.82 7.46 1.56
C TYR A 90 0.52 8.17 1.19
N VAL A 91 -0.17 8.70 2.21
CA VAL A 91 -1.25 9.66 2.04
C VAL A 91 -0.83 10.96 2.71
N THR A 92 -0.82 12.02 1.91
CA THR A 92 -0.26 13.33 2.26
C THR A 92 -1.34 14.38 2.13
N ASN A 93 -1.34 15.36 3.03
CA ASN A 93 -2.19 16.55 2.86
C ASN A 93 -1.82 17.29 1.58
N ALA A 94 -2.79 17.52 0.69
CA ALA A 94 -2.55 18.23 -0.56
C ALA A 94 -2.32 19.75 -0.35
N THR A 95 -2.80 20.28 0.77
CA THR A 95 -2.77 21.71 1.12
C THR A 95 -2.30 21.91 2.55
N GLY A 96 -1.73 23.07 2.84
CA GLY A 96 -1.18 23.36 4.16
C GLY A 96 0.17 22.70 4.35
N GLU A 97 0.41 22.10 5.52
CA GLU A 97 1.61 21.31 5.76
C GLU A 97 1.51 19.97 5.02
N GLN A 98 2.36 19.76 4.01
CA GLN A 98 2.43 18.52 3.20
C GLN A 98 3.08 17.36 3.98
N SER A 99 2.40 16.96 5.05
CA SER A 99 2.81 15.92 5.97
C SER A 99 2.05 14.62 5.68
N ASP A 100 2.76 13.49 5.71
CA ASP A 100 2.18 12.17 5.48
C ASP A 100 1.52 11.76 6.79
N PHE A 101 0.20 11.62 6.76
CA PHE A 101 -0.57 11.29 7.95
C PHE A 101 -0.99 9.82 7.97
N LEU A 102 -0.96 9.14 6.83
CA LEU A 102 -1.16 7.70 6.74
C LEU A 102 -0.03 7.08 5.92
N THR A 103 0.58 6.04 6.50
CA THR A 103 1.67 5.28 5.90
C THR A 103 1.41 3.80 6.01
N LEU A 104 1.74 3.07 4.95
CA LEU A 104 1.84 1.61 4.95
C LEU A 104 3.22 1.23 4.45
N GLU A 105 4.00 0.56 5.28
CA GLU A 105 5.27 -0.04 4.87
C GLU A 105 5.06 -1.53 4.69
N LEU A 106 5.42 -2.07 3.53
CA LEU A 106 5.31 -3.47 3.15
C LEU A 106 6.71 -4.04 3.02
N SER A 107 6.95 -5.20 3.60
CA SER A 107 8.29 -5.81 3.72
C SER A 107 8.21 -7.34 3.70
N GLU A 108 9.37 -7.99 3.84
CA GLU A 108 9.54 -9.45 3.73
C GLU A 108 9.17 -9.98 2.33
N GLY A 109 9.57 -9.20 1.31
CA GLY A 109 9.30 -9.47 -0.09
C GLY A 109 7.91 -9.01 -0.52
N VAL A 110 7.87 -8.01 -1.41
CA VAL A 110 6.65 -7.50 -2.03
C VAL A 110 6.54 -8.04 -3.46
N LEU A 111 5.47 -8.78 -3.71
CA LEU A 111 5.12 -9.33 -5.01
C LEU A 111 4.00 -8.51 -5.62
N ILE A 112 4.15 -8.12 -6.88
CA ILE A 112 3.06 -7.58 -7.67
C ILE A 112 2.25 -8.78 -8.17
N THR A 113 1.02 -8.94 -7.68
CA THR A 113 0.19 -10.13 -7.93
C THR A 113 -0.70 -10.00 -9.15
N SER A 114 -1.07 -8.77 -9.54
CA SER A 114 -1.80 -8.52 -10.77
C SER A 114 -1.58 -7.10 -11.28
N LEU A 115 -1.75 -6.94 -12.59
CA LEU A 115 -1.90 -5.66 -13.27
C LEU A 115 -3.06 -5.80 -14.26
N SER A 116 -4.08 -4.95 -14.11
CA SER A 116 -5.23 -4.87 -15.00
C SER A 116 -5.32 -3.47 -15.59
N THR A 117 -5.11 -3.35 -16.90
CA THR A 117 -5.07 -2.07 -17.64
C THR A 117 -6.03 -2.10 -18.82
N GLY A 118 -6.42 -0.93 -19.33
CA GLY A 118 -7.36 -0.81 -20.44
C GLY A 118 -7.72 0.65 -20.74
N GLY A 119 -8.64 0.84 -21.69
CA GLY A 119 -9.18 2.15 -22.05
C GLY A 119 -10.51 2.02 -22.77
N SER A 120 -11.45 2.89 -22.46
CA SER A 120 -12.79 2.91 -23.06
C SER A 120 -12.94 3.92 -24.21
N GLY A 121 -11.92 4.78 -24.43
CA GLY A 121 -11.84 5.69 -25.57
C GLY A 121 -12.46 7.07 -25.32
N GLY A 122 -12.84 7.37 -24.07
CA GLY A 122 -13.36 8.67 -23.63
C GLY A 122 -12.55 9.31 -22.50
N GLU A 123 -11.47 8.68 -22.06
CA GLU A 123 -10.64 9.16 -20.95
C GLU A 123 -9.53 10.11 -21.43
N ASP A 124 -9.26 11.16 -20.67
CA ASP A 124 -8.09 12.03 -20.89
C ASP A 124 -6.77 11.27 -20.62
N ARG A 125 -6.79 10.30 -19.70
CA ARG A 125 -5.64 9.49 -19.29
C ARG A 125 -6.08 8.07 -18.93
N LEU A 126 -5.35 7.07 -19.44
CA LEU A 126 -5.59 5.67 -19.15
C LEU A 126 -5.18 5.31 -17.72
N THR A 127 -5.92 4.39 -17.11
CA THR A 127 -5.65 3.89 -15.75
C THR A 127 -5.37 2.40 -15.74
N GLU A 128 -4.73 1.96 -14.66
CA GLU A 128 -4.45 0.56 -14.38
C GLU A 128 -4.60 0.28 -12.89
N ASN A 129 -5.03 -0.94 -12.57
CA ASN A 129 -5.15 -1.46 -11.21
C ASN A 129 -4.04 -2.47 -10.96
N VAL A 130 -3.33 -2.31 -9.86
CA VAL A 130 -2.19 -3.12 -9.45
C VAL A 130 -2.48 -3.68 -8.06
N THR A 131 -2.21 -4.97 -7.85
CA THR A 131 -2.34 -5.60 -6.53
C THR A 131 -0.99 -6.07 -5.99
N LEU A 132 -0.80 -5.94 -4.68
CA LEU A 132 0.45 -6.22 -3.99
C LEU A 132 0.25 -7.22 -2.85
N HIS A 133 1.06 -8.27 -2.84
CA HIS A 133 1.17 -9.22 -1.75
C HIS A 133 2.52 -9.07 -1.02
N PHE A 134 2.52 -9.28 0.29
CA PHE A 134 3.69 -8.99 1.14
C PHE A 134 3.71 -9.90 2.37
N GLY A 135 4.90 -10.08 2.95
CA GLY A 135 5.08 -10.93 4.13
C GLY A 135 4.82 -10.23 5.47
N LYS A 136 5.00 -8.92 5.51
CA LYS A 136 4.88 -8.12 6.73
C LYS A 136 4.45 -6.70 6.38
N PHE A 137 3.69 -6.08 7.27
CA PHE A 137 3.34 -4.67 7.15
C PHE A 137 3.55 -3.88 8.44
N LYS A 138 3.77 -2.58 8.28
CA LYS A 138 3.65 -1.55 9.31
C LYS A 138 2.64 -0.50 8.87
N TYR A 139 1.56 -0.36 9.64
CA TYR A 139 0.62 0.76 9.53
C TYR A 139 1.08 1.89 10.44
N GLY A 140 1.07 3.11 9.93
CA GLY A 140 1.33 4.32 10.70
C GLY A 140 0.28 5.38 10.41
N PHE A 141 -0.31 5.95 11.47
CA PHE A 141 -1.20 7.10 11.39
C PHE A 141 -0.70 8.22 12.30
N GLN A 142 -0.45 9.41 11.76
CA GLN A 142 -0.06 10.58 12.54
C GLN A 142 -1.30 11.48 12.71
N PRO A 143 -1.86 11.61 13.93
CA PRO A 143 -2.92 12.58 14.18
C PRO A 143 -2.42 13.99 13.88
N GLN A 144 -3.31 14.83 13.35
CA GLN A 144 -3.01 16.19 12.94
C GLN A 144 -4.08 17.15 13.48
N ASP A 145 -3.69 18.41 13.66
CA ASP A 145 -4.62 19.49 13.95
C ASP A 145 -5.39 19.95 12.69
N ASP A 146 -6.29 20.92 12.85
CA ASP A 146 -7.10 21.46 11.74
C ASP A 146 -6.27 22.15 10.64
N LYS A 147 -4.98 22.39 10.87
CA LYS A 147 -4.04 22.99 9.92
C LYS A 147 -3.14 21.94 9.26
N GLY A 148 -3.29 20.67 9.60
CA GLY A 148 -2.47 19.56 9.09
C GLY A 148 -1.13 19.41 9.81
N ALA A 149 -0.88 20.17 10.88
CA ALA A 149 0.34 20.00 11.67
C ALA A 149 0.22 18.77 12.56
N SER A 150 1.34 18.04 12.73
CA SER A 150 1.36 16.83 13.55
C SER A 150 0.97 17.12 14.99
N GLN A 151 0.03 16.35 15.53
CA GLN A 151 -0.46 16.47 16.90
C GLN A 151 -0.30 15.14 17.66
N GLY A 152 0.49 15.17 18.73
CA GLY A 152 0.75 13.99 19.54
C GLY A 152 1.62 12.94 18.82
N GLY A 153 1.72 11.74 19.43
CA GLY A 153 2.53 10.65 18.89
C GLY A 153 1.81 9.84 17.82
N ALA A 154 2.58 9.35 16.84
CA ALA A 154 2.12 8.43 15.81
C ALA A 154 1.46 7.17 16.39
N LYS A 155 0.42 6.69 15.72
CA LYS A 155 -0.31 5.45 16.01
C LYS A 155 0.19 4.39 15.05
N GLU A 156 0.97 3.46 15.56
CA GLU A 156 1.62 2.44 14.75
C GLU A 156 1.14 1.04 15.10
N PHE A 157 1.09 0.18 14.08
CA PHE A 157 0.83 -1.25 14.25
C PHE A 157 1.69 -2.02 13.24
N THR A 158 2.39 -3.05 13.70
CA THR A 158 3.22 -3.92 12.86
C THR A 158 2.73 -5.35 12.99
N TYR A 159 2.60 -6.04 11.85
CA TYR A 159 2.18 -7.43 11.82
C TYR A 159 3.01 -8.22 10.81
N ASP A 160 3.58 -9.33 11.28
CA ASP A 160 4.35 -10.28 10.49
C ASP A 160 3.47 -11.49 10.13
N ILE A 161 3.04 -11.54 8.88
CA ILE A 161 2.14 -12.56 8.34
C ILE A 161 2.89 -13.91 8.25
N GLN A 162 4.16 -13.86 7.84
CA GLN A 162 5.00 -15.05 7.73
C GLN A 162 5.37 -15.63 9.10
N GLY A 163 5.49 -14.78 10.12
CA GLY A 163 5.69 -15.19 11.52
C GLY A 163 4.53 -16.02 12.05
N VAL A 164 3.28 -15.67 11.69
CA VAL A 164 2.08 -16.43 12.09
C VAL A 164 1.93 -17.77 11.34
N ALA A 165 2.46 -17.87 10.12
CA ALA A 165 2.47 -19.12 9.36
C ALA A 165 3.41 -20.18 9.96
N LYS A 166 4.38 -19.78 10.78
CA LYS A 166 5.36 -20.69 11.43
C LYS A 166 4.92 -21.21 12.80
N ALA A 167 3.77 -20.78 13.33
CA ALA A 167 3.21 -21.18 14.63
C ALA A 167 1.91 -21.99 14.48
#